data_AF-A0A1I6GZR6-F1
#
_entry.id   AF-A0A1I6GZR6-F1
#
_cell.length_a   1.000
_cell.length_b   1.000
_cell.length_c   1.000
_cell.angle_alpha   90.00
_cell.angle_beta   90.00
_cell.angle_gamma   90.00
#
_symmetry.space_group_name_H-M   'P 1'
#
loop_
_entity.id
_entity.type
_entity.pdbx_description
1 polymer ?
#
loop_
_entity_poly.entity_id
_entity_poly.type
_entity_poly.pdbx_seq_one_letter_code
_entity_poly.pdbx_strand_id
1 'polypeptide(L)'
;MQSKIISFTVLLALVLTTSCVQETHVKEIHFQVDTGSDESIGAVGIRGSLPPLSWNETIELSDPDGDGIFTGKVLVDTGHSSMSFKFVAEDGSYELANQNNRNLEFEYQPQVIRYSTIWNNPEATVVVE
;
A
#
# COMPACT_ATOMS: atom_id res chain seq x y z
N MET A 1 -15.08 42.72 -39.84
CA MET A 1 -14.14 42.22 -38.82
C MET A 1 -14.88 41.22 -37.93
N GLN A 2 -15.19 40.02 -38.44
CA GLN A 2 -15.97 39.00 -37.73
C GLN A 2 -15.48 37.61 -38.16
N SER A 3 -14.35 37.14 -37.65
CA SER A 3 -13.94 35.73 -37.82
C SER A 3 -12.73 35.40 -36.95
N LYS A 4 -12.84 35.47 -35.62
CA LYS A 4 -11.87 34.84 -34.70
C LYS A 4 -12.46 34.34 -33.38
N ILE A 5 -13.71 34.69 -33.04
CA ILE A 5 -14.29 34.37 -31.72
C ILE A 5 -14.84 32.93 -31.66
N ILE A 6 -15.26 32.36 -32.79
CA ILE A 6 -15.88 31.02 -32.84
C ILE A 6 -14.86 29.90 -32.52
N SER A 7 -13.56 30.14 -32.72
CA SER A 7 -12.53 29.12 -32.52
C SER A 7 -12.12 28.90 -31.06
N PHE A 8 -12.41 29.83 -30.14
CA PHE A 8 -12.00 29.73 -28.73
C PHE A 8 -13.08 29.06 -27.86
N THR A 9 -14.35 29.24 -28.21
CA THR A 9 -15.49 28.71 -27.45
C THR A 9 -15.66 27.20 -27.58
N VAL A 10 -15.31 26.62 -28.74
CA VAL A 10 -15.38 25.15 -28.96
C VAL A 10 -14.28 24.40 -28.21
N LEU A 11 -13.10 25.00 -28.05
CA LEU A 11 -11.98 24.40 -27.33
C LEU A 11 -12.23 24.38 -25.80
N LEU A 12 -12.91 25.40 -25.27
CA LEU A 12 -13.28 25.49 -23.86
C LEU A 12 -14.38 24.48 -23.46
N ALA A 13 -15.29 24.14 -24.39
CA ALA A 13 -16.36 23.16 -24.16
C ALA A 13 -15.84 21.71 -24.11
N LEU A 14 -14.75 21.39 -24.81
CA LEU A 14 -14.18 20.03 -24.85
C LEU A 14 -13.50 19.65 -23.53
N VAL A 15 -12.89 20.63 -22.83
CA VAL A 15 -12.17 20.42 -21.56
C VAL A 15 -13.12 20.08 -20.40
N LEU A 16 -14.37 20.55 -20.44
CA LEU A 16 -15.36 20.35 -19.37
C LEU A 16 -15.96 18.93 -19.32
N THR A 17 -15.63 18.05 -20.28
CA THR A 17 -16.18 16.68 -20.34
C THR A 17 -15.25 15.60 -19.78
N THR A 18 -14.04 15.96 -19.36
CA THR A 18 -13.09 15.01 -18.77
C THR A 18 -13.26 14.92 -17.26
N SER A 19 -14.42 14.44 -16.80
CA SER A 19 -14.50 13.84 -15.46
C SER A 19 -13.68 12.57 -15.49
N CYS A 20 -12.36 12.68 -15.29
CA CYS A 20 -11.46 11.54 -15.20
C CYS A 20 -11.71 10.85 -13.85
N VAL A 21 -12.79 10.07 -13.75
CA VAL A 21 -12.93 9.08 -12.70
C VAL A 21 -12.02 7.93 -13.11
N GLN A 22 -10.86 7.83 -12.46
CA GLN A 22 -9.94 6.72 -12.67
C GLN A 22 -10.58 5.45 -12.10
N GLU A 23 -10.65 4.39 -12.90
CA GLU A 23 -11.12 3.09 -12.44
C GLU A 23 -10.16 2.55 -11.37
N THR A 24 -10.72 1.93 -10.34
CA THR A 24 -9.99 1.33 -9.23
C THR A 24 -10.16 -0.19 -9.23
N HIS A 25 -9.17 -0.90 -8.69
CA HIS A 25 -9.20 -2.34 -8.56
C HIS A 25 -8.82 -2.76 -7.15
N VAL A 26 -9.51 -3.79 -6.64
CA VAL A 26 -9.21 -4.38 -5.35
C VAL A 26 -7.92 -5.19 -5.41
N LYS A 27 -7.04 -4.90 -4.45
CA LYS A 27 -5.81 -5.63 -4.14
C LYS A 27 -6.02 -6.35 -2.82
N GLU A 28 -6.07 -7.68 -2.85
CA GLU A 28 -6.06 -8.48 -1.64
C GLU A 28 -4.62 -8.85 -1.30
N ILE A 29 -4.09 -8.26 -0.23
CA ILE A 29 -2.68 -8.43 0.15
C ILE A 29 -2.61 -9.19 1.47
N HIS A 30 -1.91 -10.33 1.44
CA HIS A 30 -1.58 -11.16 2.60
C HIS A 30 -0.14 -10.85 3.01
N PHE A 31 0.02 -10.12 4.10
CA PHE A 31 1.32 -9.81 4.69
C PHE A 31 1.77 -10.89 5.65
N GLN A 32 3.07 -11.18 5.61
CA GLN A 32 3.78 -12.01 6.56
C GLN A 32 5.13 -11.36 6.87
N VAL A 33 5.43 -11.17 8.15
CA VAL A 33 6.73 -10.68 8.62
C VAL A 33 7.25 -11.58 9.72
N ASP A 34 8.43 -12.15 9.49
CA ASP A 34 9.15 -12.98 10.43
C ASP A 34 10.05 -12.09 11.30
N THR A 35 9.77 -12.00 12.60
CA THR A 35 10.58 -11.23 13.56
C THR A 35 11.78 -12.01 14.07
N GLY A 36 11.92 -13.28 13.68
CA GLY A 36 12.88 -14.22 14.21
C GLY A 36 12.66 -14.46 15.70
N SER A 37 13.74 -14.76 16.41
CA SER A 37 13.73 -14.98 17.86
C SER A 37 13.92 -13.69 18.68
N ASP A 38 13.65 -12.52 18.11
CA ASP A 38 13.80 -11.24 18.80
C ASP A 38 12.53 -10.90 19.60
N GLU A 39 12.49 -11.37 20.85
CA GLU A 39 11.38 -11.14 21.78
C GLU A 39 11.17 -9.65 22.12
N SER A 40 12.11 -8.76 21.77
CA SER A 40 11.96 -7.33 22.06
C SER A 40 10.98 -6.60 21.13
N ILE A 41 10.60 -7.22 20.01
CA ILE A 41 9.68 -6.62 19.02
C ILE A 41 8.23 -6.64 19.52
N GLY A 42 7.86 -7.59 20.37
CA GLY A 42 6.50 -7.71 20.91
C GLY A 42 5.46 -7.89 19.79
N ALA A 43 4.33 -7.18 19.88
CA ALA A 43 3.33 -7.16 18.81
C ALA A 43 3.83 -6.40 17.55
N VAL A 44 3.34 -6.81 16.38
CA VAL A 44 3.65 -6.14 15.10
C VAL A 44 2.36 -5.69 14.41
N GLY A 45 2.40 -4.49 13.86
CA GLY A 45 1.37 -3.97 12.98
C GLY A 45 1.95 -3.39 11.69
N ILE A 46 1.07 -2.82 10.87
CA ILE A 46 1.39 -2.21 9.57
C ILE A 46 0.78 -0.80 9.47
N ARG A 47 1.54 0.10 8.86
CA ARG A 47 1.12 1.46 8.46
C ARG A 47 1.46 1.70 7.00
N GLY A 48 0.71 2.56 6.32
CA GLY A 48 0.90 2.74 4.89
C GLY A 48 0.18 3.92 4.25
N SER A 49 0.42 4.11 2.96
CA SER A 49 0.01 5.29 2.19
C SER A 49 -1.38 5.22 1.60
N LEU A 50 -2.00 4.03 1.53
CA LEU A 50 -3.33 3.83 0.93
C LEU A 50 -4.32 3.23 1.94
N PRO A 51 -5.57 3.71 1.99
CA PRO A 51 -6.61 3.12 2.83
C PRO A 51 -6.80 1.61 2.56
N PRO A 52 -7.11 0.81 3.61
CA PRO A 52 -7.40 1.23 4.98
C PRO A 52 -6.15 1.57 5.81
N LEU A 53 -4.94 1.40 5.26
CA LEU A 53 -3.71 1.80 5.95
C LEU A 53 -3.59 3.32 6.03
N SER A 54 -2.93 3.77 7.08
CA SER A 54 -2.59 5.16 7.32
C SER A 54 -1.23 5.24 8.01
N TRP A 55 -0.49 6.33 7.80
CA TRP A 55 0.73 6.59 8.57
C TRP A 55 0.46 7.03 10.01
N ASN A 56 -0.80 7.34 10.34
CA ASN A 56 -1.20 7.80 11.68
C ASN A 56 -1.83 6.68 12.53
N GLU A 57 -2.23 5.56 11.93
CA GLU A 57 -2.94 4.47 12.62
C GLU A 57 -2.30 3.13 12.25
N THR A 58 -2.02 2.30 13.26
CA THR A 58 -1.50 0.94 13.08
C THR A 58 -2.66 -0.04 12.88
N ILE A 59 -2.59 -0.88 11.85
CA ILE A 59 -3.39 -2.10 11.77
C ILE A 59 -2.55 -3.26 12.32
N GLU A 60 -3.00 -3.88 13.39
CA GLU A 60 -2.29 -4.99 14.04
C GLU A 60 -2.30 -6.25 13.18
N LEU A 61 -1.17 -6.97 13.19
CA LEU A 61 -1.04 -8.32 12.64
C LEU A 61 -1.25 -9.36 13.74
N SER A 62 -1.42 -10.61 13.35
CA SER A 62 -1.68 -11.74 14.26
C SER A 62 -0.55 -12.76 14.23
N ASP A 63 -0.12 -13.19 15.42
CA ASP A 63 0.77 -14.34 15.67
C ASP A 63 0.10 -15.24 16.72
N PRO A 64 -0.84 -16.11 16.32
CA PRO A 64 -1.65 -16.89 17.26
C PRO A 64 -0.92 -18.11 17.84
N ASP A 65 0.11 -18.63 17.18
CA ASP A 65 0.93 -19.75 17.63
C ASP A 65 2.22 -19.32 18.34
N GLY A 66 2.56 -18.03 18.28
CA GLY A 66 3.68 -17.44 19.01
C GLY A 66 5.02 -17.85 18.42
N ASP A 67 5.07 -18.13 17.12
CA ASP A 67 6.30 -18.54 16.43
C ASP A 67 7.15 -17.36 15.95
N GLY A 68 6.69 -16.13 16.16
CA GLY A 68 7.35 -14.91 15.71
C GLY A 68 7.03 -14.54 14.26
N ILE A 69 6.06 -15.20 13.62
CA ILE A 69 5.62 -14.91 12.26
C ILE A 69 4.25 -14.22 12.31
N PHE A 70 4.27 -12.90 12.13
CA PHE A 70 3.06 -12.09 12.16
C PHE A 70 2.40 -12.05 10.78
N THR A 71 1.09 -12.30 10.74
CA THR A 71 0.31 -12.35 9.50
C THR A 71 -0.89 -11.40 9.52
N GLY A 72 -1.29 -10.91 8.34
CA GLY A 72 -2.50 -10.10 8.23
C GLY A 72 -2.95 -9.91 6.79
N LYS A 73 -4.22 -9.53 6.63
CA LYS A 73 -4.84 -9.29 5.33
C LYS A 73 -5.30 -7.84 5.21
N VAL A 74 -4.94 -7.18 4.13
CA VAL A 74 -5.38 -5.82 3.79
C VAL A 74 -6.03 -5.83 2.42
N LEU A 75 -7.20 -5.21 2.31
CA LEU A 75 -7.90 -4.98 1.04
C LEU A 75 -7.71 -3.52 0.67
N VAL A 76 -7.02 -3.25 -0.44
CA VAL A 76 -6.83 -1.89 -0.96
C VAL A 76 -7.60 -1.75 -2.27
N ASP A 77 -8.56 -0.84 -2.32
CA ASP A 77 -9.25 -0.48 -3.58
C ASP A 77 -8.59 0.78 -4.15
N THR A 78 -7.86 0.62 -5.26
CA THR A 78 -6.99 1.69 -5.76
C THR A 78 -6.81 1.66 -7.28
N GLY A 79 -6.67 2.84 -7.88
CA GLY A 79 -6.19 3.03 -9.24
C GLY A 79 -4.68 3.34 -9.31
N HIS A 80 -4.01 3.44 -8.16
CA HIS A 80 -2.56 3.67 -8.07
C HIS A 80 -1.78 2.41 -8.48
N SER A 81 -0.62 2.61 -9.09
CA SER A 81 0.28 1.52 -9.50
C SER A 81 1.13 0.97 -8.36
N SER A 82 1.14 1.61 -7.19
CA SER A 82 1.89 1.11 -6.03
C SER A 82 1.35 1.65 -4.71
N MET A 83 1.86 1.12 -3.61
CA MET A 83 1.72 1.71 -2.29
C MET A 83 3.01 1.61 -1.48
N SER A 84 3.20 2.57 -0.58
CA SER A 84 4.28 2.55 0.40
C SER A 84 3.76 2.13 1.78
N PHE A 85 4.52 1.32 2.51
CA PHE A 85 4.16 0.87 3.85
C PHE A 85 5.40 0.53 4.69
N LYS A 86 5.19 0.31 5.99
CA LYS A 86 6.17 -0.26 6.92
C LYS A 86 5.49 -1.08 8.00
N PHE A 87 6.19 -2.10 8.49
CA PHE A 87 5.88 -2.75 9.75
C PHE A 87 6.31 -1.89 10.95
N VAL A 88 5.56 -2.01 12.04
CA VAL A 88 5.71 -1.21 13.27
C VAL A 88 5.63 -2.15 14.46
N ALA A 89 6.54 -2.01 15.41
CA ALA A 89 6.55 -2.79 16.65
C ALA A 89 5.58 -2.19 17.68
N GLU A 90 5.33 -2.91 18.76
CA GLU A 90 4.39 -2.52 19.83
C GLU A 90 4.74 -1.15 20.45
N ASP A 91 6.03 -0.85 20.59
CA ASP A 91 6.52 0.43 21.11
C ASP A 91 6.42 1.60 20.12
N GLY A 92 5.92 1.34 18.91
CA GLY A 92 5.78 2.31 17.84
C GLY A 92 7.04 2.51 16.99
N SER A 93 8.12 1.75 17.27
CA SER A 93 9.31 1.77 16.42
C SER A 93 9.02 1.19 15.04
N TYR A 94 9.52 1.86 14.01
CA TYR A 94 9.41 1.38 12.65
C TYR A 94 10.51 0.38 12.36
N GLU A 95 10.16 -0.68 11.63
CA GLU A 95 11.17 -1.44 10.93
C GLU A 95 11.97 -0.52 9.98
N LEU A 96 13.17 -0.95 9.63
CA LEU A 96 14.03 -0.28 8.66
C LEU A 96 14.17 1.22 9.00
N ALA A 97 14.28 1.58 10.28
CA ALA A 97 14.09 2.95 10.80
C ALA A 97 14.89 4.04 10.06
N ASN A 98 16.07 3.69 9.53
CA ASN A 98 16.97 4.59 8.79
C ASN A 98 16.98 4.36 7.27
N GLN A 99 15.98 3.65 6.76
CA GLN A 99 15.83 3.33 5.34
C GLN A 99 14.44 3.73 4.84
N ASN A 100 14.30 3.77 3.51
CA ASN A 100 13.04 4.07 2.84
C ASN A 100 11.92 3.11 3.26
N ASN A 101 10.69 3.55 3.08
CA ASN A 101 9.51 2.69 3.22
C ASN A 101 9.56 1.55 2.22
N ARG A 102 8.94 0.42 2.57
CA ARG A 102 8.67 -0.65 1.60
C ARG A 102 7.71 -0.11 0.55
N ASN A 103 7.85 -0.58 -0.68
CA ASN A 103 6.96 -0.23 -1.78
C ASN A 103 6.48 -1.51 -2.46
N LEU A 104 5.17 -1.63 -2.66
CA LEU A 104 4.53 -2.76 -3.33
C LEU A 104 3.89 -2.27 -4.62
N GLU A 105 4.35 -2.82 -5.74
CA GLU A 105 3.82 -2.53 -7.07
C GLU A 105 2.55 -3.32 -7.37
N PHE A 106 1.67 -2.73 -8.17
CA PHE A 106 0.39 -3.26 -8.59
C PHE A 106 0.25 -3.20 -10.11
N GLU A 107 -0.45 -4.18 -10.66
CA GLU A 107 -0.92 -4.14 -12.04
C GLU A 107 -2.28 -3.44 -12.12
N TYR A 108 -2.70 -2.97 -13.29
CA TYR A 108 -4.01 -2.31 -13.44
C TYR A 108 -5.15 -3.33 -13.63
N GLN A 109 -5.31 -4.22 -12.64
CA GLN A 109 -6.35 -5.27 -12.56
C GLN A 109 -6.52 -5.76 -11.11
N PRO A 110 -7.60 -6.46 -10.74
CA PRO A 110 -7.68 -7.11 -9.42
C PRO A 110 -6.53 -8.10 -9.20
N GLN A 111 -5.97 -8.16 -7.98
CA GLN A 111 -4.85 -9.06 -7.64
C GLN A 111 -5.00 -9.66 -6.25
N VAL A 112 -4.52 -10.89 -6.09
CA VAL A 112 -4.19 -11.49 -4.78
C VAL A 112 -2.68 -11.55 -4.66
N ILE A 113 -2.12 -10.94 -3.63
CA ILE A 113 -0.68 -10.75 -3.45
C ILE A 113 -0.28 -11.34 -2.09
N ARG A 114 0.77 -12.16 -2.07
CA ARG A 114 1.46 -12.59 -0.84
C ARG A 114 2.76 -11.84 -0.72
N TYR A 115 2.93 -11.10 0.38
CA TYR A 115 4.13 -10.36 0.71
C TYR A 115 4.78 -10.97 1.95
N SER A 116 6.00 -11.49 1.83
CA SER A 116 6.73 -12.14 2.92
C SER A 116 8.12 -11.56 3.09
N THR A 117 8.53 -11.26 4.32
CA THR A 117 9.85 -10.69 4.62
C THR A 117 10.31 -11.06 6.04
N ILE A 118 11.55 -10.67 6.37
CA ILE A 118 12.12 -10.74 7.72
C ILE A 118 12.23 -9.31 8.25
N TRP A 119 11.93 -9.11 9.54
CA TRP A 119 12.06 -7.81 10.21
C TRP A 119 13.43 -7.18 9.97
N ASN A 120 13.45 -5.88 9.65
CA ASN A 120 14.66 -5.13 9.28
C ASN A 120 15.48 -5.66 8.09
N ASN A 121 14.99 -6.67 7.36
CA ASN A 121 15.56 -7.07 6.07
C ASN A 121 14.89 -6.26 4.94
N PRO A 122 15.65 -5.50 4.13
CA PRO A 122 15.08 -4.74 3.02
C PRO A 122 14.49 -5.63 1.91
N GLU A 123 14.93 -6.89 1.82
CA GLU A 123 14.45 -7.83 0.83
C GLU A 123 13.10 -8.45 1.22
N ALA A 124 12.26 -8.74 0.22
CA ALA A 124 10.99 -9.42 0.41
C ALA A 124 10.72 -10.36 -0.76
N THR A 125 9.94 -11.41 -0.47
CA THR A 125 9.35 -12.27 -1.49
C THR A 125 7.93 -11.79 -1.76
N VAL A 126 7.62 -11.55 -3.04
CA VAL A 126 6.28 -11.15 -3.49
C VAL A 126 5.80 -12.17 -4.50
N VAL A 127 4.63 -12.75 -4.26
CA VAL A 127 3.96 -13.68 -5.17
C VAL A 127 2.59 -13.10 -5.51
N VAL A 128 2.31 -12.99 -6.81
CA VAL A 128 0.99 -12.61 -7.35
C VAL A 128 0.32 -13.89 -7.85
N GLU A 129 -0.91 -14.13 -7.40
CA GLU A 129 -1.74 -15.28 -7.82
C GLU A 129 -2.67 -14.95 -8.98
#